data_AF-A0A645GGL9-F1
#
_entry.id   AF-A0A645GGL9-F1
#
_cell.length_a   1.000
_cell.length_b   1.000
_cell.length_c   1.000
_cell.angle_alpha   90.00
_cell.angle_beta   90.00
_cell.angle_gamma   90.00
#
_symmetry.space_group_name_H-M   'P 1'
#
loop_
_entity.id
_entity.type
_entity.pdbx_description
1 polymer ?
#
loop_
_entity_poly.entity_id
_entity_poly.type
_entity_poly.pdbx_seq_one_letter_code
_entity_poly.pdbx_strand_id
1 'polypeptide(L)'
;MMMARIGMSGTIEENIQKHGYISVSEPTCGSGGMVIAMAEELKQLGYNPTSKMWVVAQDIDRKCCCMAYIQLTLLAIPAAIIWGDTLRVECREQWITTGYFLGNWASRFRMERASQSVFDLVPEQKPEAAGVLAPAIPPPPDVPAGQLMFDF
;
A
#
# COMPACT_ATOMS: atom_id res chain seq x y z
N MET A 1 11.87 -19.47 4.43
CA MET A 1 10.51 -19.67 3.87
C MET A 1 10.50 -19.08 2.47
N MET A 2 10.10 -19.81 1.42
CA MET A 2 10.27 -19.33 0.03
C MET A 2 9.06 -18.52 -0.52
N MET A 3 7.87 -18.68 0.08
CA MET A 3 6.63 -18.13 -0.48
C MET A 3 6.45 -16.61 -0.27
N ALA A 4 6.90 -16.05 0.86
CA ALA A 4 6.83 -14.59 1.08
C ALA A 4 7.73 -13.82 0.11
N ARG A 5 8.83 -14.44 -0.35
CA ARG A 5 9.82 -13.82 -1.23
C ARG A 5 9.34 -13.62 -2.66
N ILE A 6 8.46 -14.49 -3.16
CA ILE A 6 8.06 -14.55 -4.58
C ILE A 6 7.15 -13.37 -5.00
N GLY A 7 6.52 -12.67 -4.06
CA GLY A 7 5.66 -11.51 -4.37
C GLY A 7 6.29 -10.12 -4.17
N MET A 8 7.50 -10.01 -3.59
CA MET A 8 7.89 -8.75 -2.93
C MET A 8 9.33 -8.28 -3.13
N SER A 9 10.28 -9.09 -3.62
CA SER A 9 11.71 -8.72 -3.53
C SER A 9 12.13 -7.47 -4.31
N GLY A 10 11.60 -7.23 -5.53
CA GLY A 10 11.84 -5.97 -6.25
C GLY A 10 11.04 -4.79 -5.67
N THR A 11 9.85 -5.09 -5.16
CA THR A 11 8.89 -4.12 -4.65
C THR A 11 9.31 -3.54 -3.29
N ILE A 12 9.96 -4.31 -2.41
CA ILE A 12 10.33 -3.87 -1.05
C ILE A 12 11.33 -2.72 -1.09
N GLU A 13 12.44 -2.89 -1.81
CA GLU A 13 13.52 -1.88 -1.82
C GLU A 13 13.04 -0.56 -2.44
N GLU A 14 12.30 -0.63 -3.55
CA GLU A 14 11.70 0.54 -4.19
C GLU A 14 10.73 1.26 -3.24
N ASN A 15 9.87 0.53 -2.53
CA ASN A 15 8.93 1.13 -1.58
C ASN A 15 9.65 1.75 -0.38
N ILE A 16 10.70 1.10 0.15
CA ILE A 16 11.50 1.68 1.24
C ILE A 16 12.23 2.94 0.77
N GLN A 17 12.74 2.97 -0.46
CA GLN A 17 13.40 4.15 -1.01
C GLN A 17 12.42 5.31 -1.22
N LYS A 18 11.23 5.02 -1.74
CA LYS A 18 10.21 6.03 -2.07
C LYS A 18 9.45 6.55 -0.85
N HIS A 19 9.08 5.65 0.06
CA HIS A 19 8.17 5.94 1.19
C HIS A 19 8.85 5.82 2.56
N GLY A 20 10.08 5.28 2.62
CA GLY A 20 10.82 5.11 3.86
C GLY A 20 10.54 3.79 4.61
N TYR A 21 9.46 3.10 4.25
CA TYR A 21 8.99 1.82 4.81
C TYR A 21 8.03 1.11 3.84
N ILE A 22 7.67 -0.14 4.13
CA ILE A 22 6.62 -0.87 3.41
C ILE A 22 5.35 -0.98 4.26
N SER A 23 4.19 -0.82 3.63
CA SER A 23 2.88 -1.08 4.25
C SER A 23 2.39 -2.48 3.88
N VAL A 24 1.86 -3.21 4.85
CA VAL A 24 1.43 -4.59 4.69
C VAL A 24 -0.01 -4.70 5.16
N SER A 25 -0.87 -5.24 4.30
CA SER A 25 -2.26 -5.52 4.64
C SER A 25 -2.46 -7.02 4.67
N GLU A 26 -2.93 -7.53 5.80
CA GLU A 26 -3.27 -8.93 6.01
C GLU A 26 -4.75 -9.00 6.43
N PRO A 27 -5.68 -9.36 5.51
CA PRO A 27 -7.13 -9.31 5.75
C PRO A 27 -7.72 -10.54 6.48
N THR A 28 -6.94 -11.59 6.70
CA THR A 28 -7.36 -12.85 7.38
C THR A 28 -6.18 -13.42 8.17
N CYS A 29 -5.78 -12.68 9.21
CA CYS A 29 -4.42 -12.80 9.73
C CYS A 29 -4.11 -14.09 10.46
N GLY A 30 -5.13 -14.82 10.89
CA GLY A 30 -4.95 -15.96 11.77
C GLY A 30 -4.10 -15.53 12.96
N SER A 31 -3.02 -16.27 13.23
CA SER A 31 -2.03 -15.95 14.27
C SER A 31 -0.94 -14.94 13.86
N GLY A 32 -1.02 -14.36 12.66
CA GLY A 32 -0.04 -13.42 12.13
C GLY A 32 1.19 -14.07 11.48
N GLY A 33 1.15 -15.37 11.17
CA GLY A 33 2.30 -16.12 10.65
C GLY A 33 2.90 -15.53 9.36
N MET A 34 2.06 -15.06 8.42
CA MET A 34 2.53 -14.43 7.19
C MET A 34 3.26 -13.11 7.45
N VAL A 35 2.75 -12.32 8.39
CA VAL A 35 3.37 -11.05 8.81
C VAL A 35 4.75 -11.31 9.44
N ILE A 36 4.86 -12.35 10.28
CA ILE A 36 6.13 -12.74 10.90
C ILE A 36 7.13 -13.16 9.82
N ALA A 37 6.72 -14.01 8.87
CA ALA A 37 7.56 -14.42 7.76
C ALA A 37 8.08 -13.21 6.96
N MET A 38 7.21 -12.23 6.69
CA MET A 38 7.60 -11.00 5.99
C MET A 38 8.59 -10.15 6.78
N ALA A 39 8.42 -10.04 8.10
CA ALA A 39 9.37 -9.36 8.97
C ALA A 39 10.73 -10.08 9.01
N GLU A 40 10.75 -11.42 8.95
CA GLU A 40 11.98 -12.21 8.85
C GLU A 40 12.69 -12.01 7.50
N GLU A 41 11.96 -11.96 6.39
CA GLU A 41 12.54 -11.66 5.07
C GLU A 41 13.12 -10.24 5.03
N LEU A 42 12.44 -9.25 5.61
CA LEU A 42 13.00 -7.89 5.77
C LEU A 42 14.31 -7.89 6.56
N LYS A 43 14.39 -8.66 7.65
CA LYS A 43 15.63 -8.82 8.42
C LYS A 43 16.74 -9.45 7.58
N GLN A 44 16.43 -10.46 6.77
CA GLN A 44 17.40 -11.09 5.86
C GLN A 44 17.93 -10.09 4.81
N LEU A 45 17.11 -9.15 4.37
CA LEU A 45 17.51 -8.04 3.49
C LEU A 45 18.27 -6.91 4.21
N GLY A 46 18.50 -7.02 5.53
CA GLY A 46 19.24 -6.03 6.32
C GLY A 46 18.39 -4.84 6.82
N TYR A 47 17.07 -4.89 6.65
CA TYR A 47 16.16 -3.87 7.15
C TYR A 47 15.62 -4.21 8.54
N ASN A 48 15.45 -3.20 9.40
CA ASN A 48 14.79 -3.36 10.69
C ASN A 48 13.25 -3.30 10.52
N PRO A 49 12.49 -4.39 10.73
CA PRO A 49 11.03 -4.38 10.54
C PRO A 49 10.32 -3.36 11.43
N THR A 50 10.82 -3.10 12.64
CA THR A 50 10.19 -2.14 13.57
C THR A 50 10.12 -0.73 13.00
N SER A 51 11.08 -0.35 12.13
CA SER A 51 11.15 0.98 11.52
C SER A 51 10.90 0.97 10.01
N LYS A 52 10.83 -0.20 9.36
CA LYS A 52 10.73 -0.35 7.90
C LYS A 52 9.47 -1.06 7.42
N MET A 53 8.61 -1.49 8.33
CA MET A 53 7.35 -2.18 8.01
C MET A 53 6.25 -1.60 8.85
N TRP A 54 5.06 -1.38 8.29
CA TRP A 54 3.83 -1.10 9.02
C TRP A 54 2.77 -2.11 8.59
N VAL A 55 2.03 -2.67 9.54
CA VAL A 55 1.07 -3.73 9.27
C VAL A 55 -0.34 -3.31 9.66
N VAL A 56 -1.31 -3.61 8.82
CA VAL A 56 -2.71 -3.68 9.17
C VAL A 56 -3.12 -5.15 9.04
N ALA A 57 -3.43 -5.78 10.17
CA ALA A 57 -3.84 -7.17 10.23
C ALA A 57 -5.29 -7.25 10.69
N GLN A 58 -6.12 -8.03 10.01
CA GLN A 58 -7.53 -8.15 10.30
C GLN A 58 -7.97 -9.62 10.30
N ASP A 59 -8.87 -10.00 11.20
CA ASP A 59 -9.50 -11.32 11.19
C ASP A 59 -10.94 -11.25 11.74
N ILE A 60 -11.79 -12.16 11.29
CA ILE A 60 -13.16 -12.31 11.76
C ILE A 60 -13.22 -13.02 13.13
N ASP A 61 -12.26 -13.91 13.42
CA ASP A 61 -12.11 -14.55 14.72
C ASP A 61 -11.27 -13.68 15.67
N ARG A 62 -11.89 -13.28 16.78
CA ARG A 62 -11.24 -12.49 17.83
C ARG A 62 -10.05 -13.23 18.45
N LYS A 63 -10.07 -14.56 18.53
CA LYS A 63 -8.96 -15.35 19.09
C LYS A 63 -7.73 -15.27 18.18
N CYS A 64 -7.93 -15.35 16.86
CA CYS A 64 -6.88 -15.14 15.87
C CYS A 64 -6.22 -13.77 16.07
N CYS A 65 -7.04 -12.72 16.17
CA CYS A 65 -6.53 -11.37 16.44
C CYS A 65 -5.71 -11.29 17.74
N CYS A 66 -6.17 -11.92 18.84
CA CYS A 66 -5.42 -11.95 20.09
C CYS A 66 -4.07 -12.68 19.94
N MET A 67 -4.04 -13.81 19.23
CA MET A 67 -2.78 -14.53 18.95
C MET A 67 -1.83 -13.66 18.13
N ALA A 68 -2.31 -13.04 17.05
CA ALA A 68 -1.53 -12.13 16.24
C ALA A 68 -0.99 -10.95 17.06
N TYR A 69 -1.84 -10.33 17.89
CA TYR A 69 -1.45 -9.23 18.76
C TYR A 69 -0.29 -9.60 19.68
N ILE A 70 -0.36 -10.76 20.36
CA ILE A 70 0.70 -11.24 21.24
C ILE A 70 1.99 -11.47 20.45
N GLN A 71 1.92 -12.22 19.35
CA GLN A 71 3.10 -12.58 18.55
C GLN A 71 3.81 -11.35 17.98
N LEU A 72 3.05 -10.43 17.37
CA LEU A 72 3.61 -9.23 16.76
C LEU A 72 4.13 -8.24 17.80
N THR A 73 3.48 -8.15 18.96
CA THR A 73 3.96 -7.32 20.08
C THR A 73 5.30 -7.83 20.61
N LEU A 74 5.43 -9.14 20.85
CA LEU A 74 6.66 -9.75 21.34
C LEU A 74 7.84 -9.61 20.36
N LEU A 75 7.56 -9.62 19.06
CA LEU A 75 8.55 -9.43 18.01
C LEU A 75 8.83 -7.96 17.68
N ALA A 76 8.20 -7.03 18.39
CA ALA A 76 8.24 -5.58 18.14
C ALA A 76 7.87 -5.21 16.69
N ILE A 77 6.96 -5.97 16.07
CA ILE A 77 6.44 -5.68 14.74
C ILE A 77 5.30 -4.67 14.89
N PRO A 78 5.42 -3.47 14.30
CA PRO A 78 4.41 -2.41 14.40
C PRO A 78 3.17 -2.78 13.56
N ALA A 79 2.04 -2.91 14.23
CA ALA A 79 0.81 -3.32 13.60
C ALA A 79 -0.42 -2.69 14.25
N ALA A 80 -1.43 -2.44 13.43
CA ALA A 80 -2.82 -2.31 13.84
C ALA A 80 -3.52 -3.66 13.63
N ILE A 81 -3.98 -4.28 14.70
CA ILE A 81 -4.78 -5.50 14.68
C ILE A 81 -6.25 -5.11 14.76
N ILE A 82 -7.05 -5.54 13.79
CA ILE A 82 -8.48 -5.23 13.70
C ILE A 82 -9.25 -6.53 13.84
N TRP A 83 -10.16 -6.58 14.81
CA TRP A 83 -11.18 -7.61 14.82
C TRP A 83 -12.40 -7.11 14.04
N GLY A 84 -12.79 -7.81 12.98
CA GLY A 84 -13.94 -7.42 12.16
C GLY A 84 -14.06 -8.23 10.87
N ASP A 85 -15.06 -7.91 10.07
CA ASP A 85 -15.30 -8.55 8.77
C ASP A 85 -14.70 -7.73 7.64
N THR A 86 -13.63 -8.25 7.06
CA THR A 86 -12.91 -7.61 5.95
C THR A 86 -13.78 -7.46 4.70
N LEU A 87 -14.68 -8.42 4.41
CA LEU A 87 -15.58 -8.36 3.25
C LEU A 87 -16.64 -7.26 3.40
N ARG A 88 -16.97 -6.89 4.65
CA ARG A 88 -17.90 -5.80 4.96
C ARG A 88 -17.21 -4.48 5.29
N VAL A 89 -15.88 -4.44 5.27
CA VAL A 89 -15.09 -3.29 5.72
C VAL A 89 -15.48 -2.88 7.16
N GLU A 90 -15.73 -3.88 8.01
CA GLU A 90 -16.18 -3.68 9.40
C GLU A 90 -14.98 -3.70 10.35
N CYS A 91 -14.92 -2.72 11.25
CA CYS A 91 -13.98 -2.71 12.38
C CYS A 91 -14.78 -2.72 13.69
N ARG A 92 -14.69 -3.81 14.45
CA ARG A 92 -15.36 -3.94 15.76
C ARG A 92 -14.46 -3.47 16.90
N GLU A 93 -13.20 -3.90 16.88
CA GLU A 93 -12.19 -3.53 17.87
C GLU A 93 -10.83 -3.42 17.18
N GLN A 94 -9.97 -2.54 17.69
CA GLN A 94 -8.62 -2.36 17.17
C GLN A 94 -7.60 -2.32 18.31
N TRP A 95 -6.49 -3.02 18.14
CA TRP A 95 -5.35 -2.99 19.05
C TRP A 95 -4.07 -2.59 18.33
N ILE A 96 -3.23 -1.82 19.01
CA ILE A 96 -1.95 -1.35 18.47
C ILE A 96 -0.81 -2.06 19.19
N THR A 97 0.09 -2.69 18.44
CA THR A 97 1.23 -3.42 19.03
C THR A 97 2.31 -2.48 19.55
N THR A 98 3.16 -2.97 20.47
CA THR A 98 4.26 -2.17 21.04
C THR A 98 5.25 -1.65 19.99
N GLY A 99 5.41 -2.36 18.87
CA GLY A 99 6.26 -1.93 17.76
C GLY A 99 5.90 -0.54 17.22
N TYR A 100 4.62 -0.16 17.27
CA TYR A 100 4.15 1.18 16.87
C TYR A 100 4.85 2.30 17.67
N PHE A 101 4.96 2.11 18.98
CA PHE A 101 5.58 3.08 19.87
C PHE A 101 7.11 3.06 19.72
N LEU A 102 7.72 1.87 19.67
CA LEU A 102 9.16 1.70 19.50
C LEU A 102 9.68 2.28 18.17
N GLY A 103 8.89 2.20 17.11
CA GLY A 103 9.22 2.76 15.80
C GLY A 103 8.87 4.23 15.62
N ASN A 104 8.34 4.91 16.64
CA ASN A 104 7.85 6.29 16.58
C ASN A 104 6.87 6.55 15.41
N TRP A 105 5.99 5.59 15.15
CA TRP A 105 5.08 5.61 13.98
C TRP A 105 4.06 6.74 14.03
N ALA A 106 3.66 7.17 15.23
CA ALA A 106 2.81 8.34 15.41
C ALA A 106 3.38 9.59 14.74
N SER A 107 4.69 9.81 14.88
CA SER A 107 5.36 10.97 14.27
C SER A 107 5.45 10.85 12.75
N ARG A 108 5.67 9.61 12.25
CA ARG A 108 5.73 9.34 10.81
C ARG A 108 4.40 9.63 10.11
N PHE A 109 3.31 9.08 10.64
CA PHE A 109 1.98 9.35 10.09
C PHE A 109 1.58 10.82 10.18
N ARG A 110 2.00 11.53 11.23
CA ARG A 110 1.81 12.99 11.29
C ARG A 110 2.57 13.71 10.18
N MET A 111 3.84 13.33 9.94
CA MET A 111 4.67 13.93 8.90
C MET A 111 4.07 13.67 7.51
N GLU A 112 3.63 12.45 7.24
CA GLU A 112 2.99 12.07 5.97
C GLU A 112 1.68 12.81 5.70
N ARG A 113 0.83 12.95 6.73
CA ARG A 113 -0.41 13.74 6.61
C ARG A 113 -0.11 15.21 6.40
N ALA A 114 0.89 15.76 7.09
CA ALA A 114 1.29 17.14 6.90
C ALA A 114 1.81 17.37 5.48
N SER A 115 2.67 16.51 4.95
CA SER A 115 3.14 16.62 3.57
C SER A 115 2.00 16.48 2.56
N GLN A 116 1.06 15.56 2.76
CA GLN A 116 -0.16 15.47 1.92
C GLN A 116 -0.98 16.77 1.95
N SER A 117 -1.23 17.32 3.15
CA SER A 117 -1.98 18.58 3.26
C SER A 117 -1.26 19.75 2.60
N VAL A 118 0.08 19.77 2.59
CA VAL A 118 0.85 20.80 1.86
C VAL A 118 0.65 20.65 0.35
N PHE A 119 0.62 19.41 -0.18
CA PHE A 119 0.32 19.18 -1.60
C PHE A 119 -1.11 19.62 -1.96
N ASP A 120 -2.09 19.38 -1.10
CA ASP A 120 -3.48 19.81 -1.32
C ASP A 120 -3.66 21.34 -1.33
N LEU A 121 -2.73 22.07 -0.69
CA LEU A 121 -2.69 23.53 -0.67
C LEU A 121 -1.96 24.14 -1.88
N VAL A 122 -1.22 23.33 -2.66
CA VAL A 122 -0.64 23.78 -3.92
C VAL A 122 -1.76 23.72 -4.97
N PRO A 123 -2.31 24.86 -5.43
CA PRO A 123 -3.29 24.83 -6.50
C PRO A 123 -2.67 24.17 -7.72
N GLU A 124 -3.39 23.20 -8.29
CA GLU A 124 -3.02 22.52 -9.52
C GLU A 124 -2.82 23.58 -10.62
N GLN A 125 -1.56 23.92 -10.90
CA GLN A 125 -1.25 24.71 -12.08
C GLN A 125 -1.50 23.79 -13.28
N LYS A 126 -2.73 23.88 -13.81
CA LYS A 126 -3.05 23.37 -15.14
C LYS A 126 -1.95 23.88 -16.07
N PRO A 127 -1.18 23.02 -16.76
CA PRO A 127 -0.27 23.49 -17.77
C PRO A 127 -1.12 24.21 -18.80
N GLU A 128 -1.01 25.53 -18.81
CA GLU A 128 -1.57 26.37 -19.85
C GLU A 128 -0.98 25.84 -21.15
N ALA A 129 -1.84 25.27 -21.98
CA ALA A 129 -1.46 24.66 -23.23
C ALA A 129 -0.77 25.74 -24.06
N ALA A 130 0.56 25.76 -24.02
CA ALA A 130 1.37 26.43 -25.00
C ALA A 130 0.91 25.87 -26.34
N GLY A 131 0.24 26.72 -27.12
CA GLY A 131 -0.40 26.36 -28.37
C GLY A 131 0.64 25.77 -29.32
N VAL A 132 0.75 24.45 -29.33
CA VAL A 132 1.38 23.73 -30.44
C VAL A 132 0.32 23.72 -31.53
N LEU A 133 0.48 24.62 -32.50
CA LEU A 133 -0.24 24.56 -33.77
C LEU A 133 0.01 23.17 -34.37
N ALA A 134 -1.01 22.31 -34.32
CA ALA A 134 -0.97 21.05 -35.04
C ALA A 134 -0.85 21.36 -36.56
N PRO A 135 0.06 20.71 -37.30
CA PRO A 135 0.12 20.89 -38.74
C PRO A 135 -1.18 20.39 -39.37
N ALA A 136 -1.79 21.22 -40.20
CA ALA A 136 -3.01 20.90 -40.91
C ALA A 136 -2.75 19.73 -41.88
N ILE A 137 -3.31 18.56 -41.55
CA ILE A 137 -3.42 17.44 -42.49
C ILE A 137 -4.46 17.87 -43.55
N PRO A 138 -4.13 17.91 -44.85
CA PRO A 138 -5.11 18.26 -45.87
C PRO A 138 -6.23 17.20 -45.92
N PRO A 139 -7.49 17.62 -46.20
CA PRO A 139 -8.63 16.71 -46.19
C PRO A 139 -8.48 15.61 -47.26
N PRO A 140 -8.97 14.39 -46.98
CA PRO A 140 -8.89 13.27 -47.91
C PRO A 140 -9.71 13.52 -49.18
N PRO A 141 -9.24 13.03 -50.35
CA PRO A 141 -9.91 13.27 -51.63
C PRO A 141 -11.28 12.58 -51.71
N ASP A 142 -12.22 13.26 -52.38
CA ASP A 142 -13.62 12.86 -52.55
C ASP A 142 -13.74 11.49 -53.23
N VAL A 143 -14.10 10.47 -52.46
CA VAL A 143 -14.47 9.15 -52.97
C VAL A 143 -15.99 9.11 -53.16
N PRO A 144 -16.51 8.81 -54.37
CA PRO A 144 -17.95 8.85 -54.62
C PRO A 144 -18.72 7.85 -53.76
N ALA A 145 -19.87 8.30 -53.26
CA ALA A 145 -20.76 7.59 -52.36
C ALA A 145 -21.21 6.25 -52.96
N GLY A 146 -20.80 5.14 -52.35
CA GLY A 146 -21.34 3.83 -52.71
C GLY A 146 -20.47 2.63 -52.39
N GLN A 147 -20.02 2.45 -51.14
CA GLN A 147 -19.71 1.11 -50.64
C GLN A 147 -19.73 1.09 -49.10
N LEU A 148 -20.90 0.82 -48.52
CA LEU A 148 -21.01 0.33 -47.14
C LEU A 148 -20.77 -1.18 -47.17
N MET A 149 -19.75 -1.67 -46.46
CA MET A 149 -19.69 -3.07 -46.06
C MET A 149 -18.89 -3.19 -44.76
N PHE A 150 -19.64 -3.36 -43.67
CA PHE A 150 -19.16 -3.90 -42.40
C PHE A 150 -18.81 -5.38 -42.61
N ASP A 151 -17.74 -5.87 -41.97
CA ASP A 151 -17.64 -7.25 -41.49
C ASP A 151 -16.52 -7.36 -40.42
N PHE A 152 -16.97 -7.62 -39.18
CA PHE A 152 -16.30 -8.09 -37.94
C PHE A 152 -14.95 -7.51 -37.47
#